data_AF-A0A7X7WT47-F1
#
_entry.id   AF-A0A7X7WT47-F1
#
_cell.length_a   1.000
_cell.length_b   1.000
_cell.length_c   1.000
_cell.angle_alpha   90.00
_cell.angle_beta   90.00
_cell.angle_gamma   90.00
#
_symmetry.space_group_name_H-M   'P 1'
#
loop_
_entity.id
_entity.type
_entity.pdbx_description
1 polymer ?
#
loop_
_entity_poly.entity_id
_entity_poly.type
_entity_poly.pdbx_seq_one_letter_code
_entity_poly.pdbx_strand_id
1 'polypeptide(L)'
;MAGNLKTTFARAEDVRGMFRLVLFWGAFPQQLGRVAFLDCADDGIDFVPYAPDDEYRIVDDLPPQEALEQAGDFVSVHPDFQHISLAKVLDADGTILGFEVCPHYSPTAFGTSDVLDVSYRRKDDRVVIFVHLQSGVERQLSGN
;
A
#
# COMPACT_ATOMS: atom_id res chain seq x y z
N MET A 1 18.51 -14.87 1.97
CA MET A 1 17.49 -15.63 1.20
C MET A 1 16.32 -14.68 0.98
N ALA A 2 15.76 -14.58 -0.23
CA ALA A 2 14.54 -13.80 -0.44
C ALA A 2 13.38 -14.61 0.14
N GLY A 3 12.84 -14.20 1.30
CA GLY A 3 11.64 -14.79 1.87
C GLY A 3 10.44 -14.47 0.98
N ASN A 4 9.60 -15.46 0.71
CA ASN A 4 8.33 -15.24 0.02
C ASN A 4 7.37 -14.53 0.97
N LEU A 5 6.98 -13.31 0.62
CA LEU A 5 5.95 -12.56 1.32
C LEU A 5 4.58 -12.91 0.74
N LYS A 6 3.53 -12.82 1.56
CA LYS A 6 2.16 -13.08 1.16
C LYS A 6 1.25 -11.97 1.65
N THR A 7 0.24 -11.63 0.86
CA THR A 7 -0.84 -10.73 1.27
C THR A 7 -2.12 -11.51 1.52
N THR A 8 -2.84 -11.16 2.59
CA THR A 8 -4.15 -11.73 2.91
C THR A 8 -5.07 -10.66 3.46
N PHE A 9 -6.37 -10.81 3.28
CA PHE A 9 -7.37 -9.88 3.83
C PHE A 9 -7.16 -9.60 5.33
N ALA A 10 -7.28 -8.32 5.71
CA ALA A 10 -7.26 -7.89 7.11
C ALA A 10 -8.55 -7.15 7.47
N ARG A 11 -8.86 -7.16 8.76
CA ARG A 11 -9.86 -6.27 9.36
C ARG A 11 -9.17 -5.21 10.21
N ALA A 12 -9.88 -4.12 10.51
CA ALA A 12 -9.36 -3.05 11.37
C ALA A 12 -8.90 -3.58 12.74
N GLU A 13 -9.56 -4.61 13.29
CA GLU A 13 -9.20 -5.19 14.59
C GLU A 13 -7.90 -6.01 14.57
N ASP A 14 -7.39 -6.32 13.38
CA ASP A 14 -6.07 -6.95 13.21
C ASP A 14 -4.93 -5.93 13.38
N VAL A 15 -5.20 -4.65 13.14
CA VAL A 15 -4.21 -3.56 13.19
C VAL A 15 -3.98 -3.19 14.65
N ARG A 16 -2.84 -3.62 15.20
CA ARG A 16 -2.48 -3.46 16.62
C ARG A 16 -1.01 -3.13 16.76
N GLY A 17 -0.66 -2.39 17.81
CA GLY A 17 0.71 -1.93 18.07
C GLY A 17 0.89 -0.48 17.64
N MET A 18 2.15 -0.07 17.49
CA MET A 18 2.52 1.23 16.92
C MET A 18 2.98 1.05 15.48
N PHE A 19 2.72 2.06 14.66
CA PHE A 19 3.00 2.01 13.24
C PHE A 19 3.84 3.17 12.77
N ARG A 20 4.69 2.86 11.80
CA ARG A 20 5.28 3.81 10.88
C ARG A 20 4.44 3.81 9.60
N LEU A 21 3.77 4.92 9.33
CA LEU A 21 2.90 5.08 8.17
C LEU A 21 3.70 5.58 6.98
N VAL A 22 3.72 4.80 5.91
CA VAL A 22 4.33 5.13 4.63
C VAL A 22 3.23 5.56 3.66
N LEU A 23 3.24 6.82 3.25
CA LEU A 23 2.31 7.41 2.28
C LEU A 23 3.02 7.57 0.94
N PHE A 24 2.64 6.77 -0.05
CA PHE A 24 3.25 6.78 -1.39
C PHE A 24 2.34 7.45 -2.41
N TRP A 25 2.88 8.36 -3.23
CA TRP A 25 2.19 8.96 -4.37
C TRP A 25 3.03 8.79 -5.64
N GLY A 26 2.82 7.67 -6.33
CA GLY A 26 3.46 7.44 -7.62
C GLY A 26 3.00 8.45 -8.67
N ALA A 27 3.90 8.85 -9.56
CA ALA A 27 3.63 9.76 -10.69
C ALA A 27 2.85 9.07 -11.84
N PHE A 28 1.77 8.36 -11.52
CA PHE A 28 0.93 7.68 -12.51
C PHE A 28 -0.09 8.61 -13.15
N PRO A 29 -0.56 8.30 -14.38
CA PRO A 29 -1.65 9.01 -15.02
C PRO A 29 -2.89 9.11 -14.11
N GLN A 30 -3.59 10.24 -14.22
CA GLN A 30 -4.81 10.53 -13.45
C GLN A 30 -4.64 10.43 -11.91
N GLN A 31 -3.41 10.52 -11.39
CA GLN A 31 -3.14 10.50 -9.95
C GLN A 31 -3.59 9.22 -9.24
N LEU A 32 -3.60 8.08 -9.94
CA LEU A 32 -4.01 6.78 -9.39
C LEU A 32 -2.98 6.18 -8.41
N GLY A 33 -1.80 6.78 -8.24
CA GLY A 33 -0.67 6.20 -7.50
C GLY A 33 -0.66 6.37 -6.00
N ARG A 34 -1.81 6.58 -5.35
CA ARG A 34 -1.86 6.81 -3.90
C ARG A 34 -2.10 5.50 -3.15
N VAL A 35 -1.09 5.02 -2.44
CA VAL A 35 -1.16 3.83 -1.58
C VAL A 35 -0.55 4.16 -0.24
N ALA A 36 -1.09 3.58 0.83
CA ALA A 36 -0.53 3.70 2.16
C ALA A 36 -0.14 2.32 2.72
N PHE A 37 0.93 2.30 3.52
CA PHE A 37 1.41 1.11 4.19
C PHE A 37 1.61 1.40 5.68
N LEU A 38 1.13 0.50 6.53
CA LEU A 38 1.34 0.56 7.97
C LEU A 38 2.43 -0.44 8.32
N ASP A 39 3.62 0.06 8.62
CA ASP A 39 4.79 -0.71 9.00
C ASP A 39 4.85 -0.90 10.52
N CYS A 40 5.05 -2.12 10.99
CA CYS A 40 5.08 -2.41 12.43
C CYS A 40 6.33 -1.82 13.07
N ALA A 41 6.19 -0.86 13.99
CA ALA A 41 7.35 -0.11 14.50
C ALA A 41 8.38 -0.96 15.30
N ASP A 42 7.94 -2.08 15.88
CA ASP A 42 8.73 -2.85 16.86
C ASP A 42 9.36 -4.15 16.29
N ASP A 43 9.22 -4.43 15.00
CA ASP A 43 9.71 -5.68 14.41
C ASP A 43 11.14 -5.58 13.83
N GLY A 44 11.68 -4.37 13.75
CA GLY A 44 13.01 -4.08 13.20
C GLY A 44 13.08 -4.22 11.68
N ILE A 45 11.95 -4.05 10.98
CA ILE A 45 11.82 -4.25 9.54
C ILE A 45 11.23 -2.99 8.93
N ASP A 46 11.96 -2.31 8.05
CA ASP A 46 11.44 -1.11 7.40
C ASP A 46 10.67 -1.44 6.11
N PHE A 47 9.50 -0.86 5.95
CA PHE A 47 8.77 -0.81 4.68
C PHE A 47 9.26 0.37 3.84
N VAL A 48 9.82 0.07 2.66
CA VAL A 48 10.45 1.09 1.80
C VAL A 48 9.92 0.98 0.37
N PRO A 49 9.22 2.01 -0.15
CA PRO A 49 8.86 2.08 -1.55
C PRO A 49 10.10 2.05 -2.45
N TYR A 50 10.03 1.29 -3.54
CA TYR A 50 11.00 1.36 -4.63
C TYR A 50 10.67 2.57 -5.50
N ALA A 51 10.94 3.75 -4.95
CA ALA A 51 10.67 5.04 -5.57
C ALA A 51 11.67 6.10 -5.07
N PRO A 52 11.78 7.24 -5.75
CA PRO A 52 12.46 8.42 -5.23
C PRO A 52 11.91 8.89 -3.87
N ASP A 53 12.76 9.49 -3.04
CA ASP A 53 12.41 9.97 -1.69
C ASP A 53 11.34 11.08 -1.69
N ASP A 54 11.09 11.75 -2.82
CA ASP A 54 10.05 12.75 -3.01
C ASP A 54 8.70 12.20 -3.49
N GLU A 55 8.61 10.88 -3.71
CA GLU A 55 7.37 10.18 -4.06
C GLU A 55 6.71 9.47 -2.87
N TYR A 56 7.29 9.60 -1.67
CA TYR A 56 6.65 9.11 -0.46
C TYR A 56 7.01 9.94 0.78
N ARG A 57 6.19 9.80 1.81
CA ARG A 57 6.43 10.35 3.14
C ARG A 57 6.25 9.28 4.17
N ILE A 58 7.02 9.42 5.25
CA ILE A 58 6.92 8.58 6.44
C ILE A 58 6.40 9.42 7.61
N VAL A 59 5.52 8.82 8.41
CA VAL A 59 5.04 9.35 9.69
C VAL A 59 5.19 8.26 10.75
N ASP A 60 6.05 8.50 11.74
CA ASP A 60 6.37 7.53 12.79
C ASP A 60 5.43 7.64 14.00
N ASP A 61 5.52 6.65 14.90
CA ASP A 61 4.89 6.61 16.23
C ASP A 61 3.35 6.79 16.22
N LEU A 62 2.67 6.20 15.24
CA LEU A 62 1.21 6.29 15.13
C LEU A 62 0.49 5.13 15.83
N PRO A 63 -0.52 5.42 16.67
CA PRO A 63 -1.42 4.39 17.18
C PRO A 63 -2.34 3.85 16.06
N PRO A 64 -2.94 2.66 16.22
CA PRO A 64 -3.65 1.97 15.14
C PRO A 64 -4.76 2.79 14.49
N GLN A 65 -5.58 3.47 15.31
CA GLN A 65 -6.70 4.26 14.81
C GLN A 65 -6.22 5.44 13.97
N GLU A 66 -5.22 6.18 14.46
CA GLU A 66 -4.68 7.35 13.77
C GLU A 66 -3.96 6.94 12.48
N ALA A 67 -3.22 5.83 12.49
CA ALA A 67 -2.58 5.29 11.30
C ALA A 67 -3.60 4.92 10.21
N LEU A 68 -4.71 4.27 10.58
CA LEU A 68 -5.79 3.91 9.66
C LEU A 68 -6.55 5.13 9.13
N GLU A 69 -6.85 6.10 9.99
CA GLU A 69 -7.51 7.35 9.59
C GLU A 69 -6.66 8.13 8.59
N GLN A 70 -5.38 8.36 8.90
CA GLN A 70 -4.46 9.07 8.00
C GLN A 70 -4.24 8.32 6.68
N ALA A 71 -4.10 6.99 6.72
CA ALA A 71 -4.00 6.17 5.52
C ALA A 71 -5.26 6.28 4.65
N GLY A 72 -6.44 6.21 5.27
CA GLY A 72 -7.73 6.29 4.59
C GLY A 72 -7.97 7.64 3.92
N ASP A 73 -7.72 8.74 4.63
CA ASP A 73 -7.82 10.09 4.09
C ASP A 73 -6.86 10.30 2.91
N PHE A 74 -5.67 9.72 2.99
CA PHE A 74 -4.67 9.83 1.92
C PHE A 74 -5.09 9.10 0.64
N VAL A 75 -5.56 7.86 0.73
CA VAL A 75 -5.88 7.04 -0.47
C VAL A 75 -7.23 7.39 -1.10
N SER A 76 -8.13 8.07 -0.38
CA SER A 76 -9.51 8.30 -0.80
C SER A 76 -9.76 9.60 -1.58
N VAL A 77 -8.73 10.38 -1.89
CA VAL A 77 -8.88 11.72 -2.48
C VAL A 77 -9.35 11.75 -3.94
N HIS A 78 -9.26 10.62 -4.66
CA HIS A 78 -9.56 10.57 -6.08
C HIS A 78 -11.08 10.60 -6.31
N PRO A 79 -11.62 11.35 -7.29
CA PRO A 79 -13.07 11.43 -7.52
C PRO A 79 -13.76 10.09 -7.77
N ASP A 80 -13.09 9.16 -8.44
CA ASP A 80 -13.58 7.81 -8.71
C ASP A 80 -13.29 6.78 -7.60
N PHE A 81 -12.79 7.20 -6.44
CA PHE A 81 -12.62 6.33 -5.28
C PHE A 81 -13.97 5.75 -4.84
N GLN A 82 -13.99 4.47 -4.48
CA GLN A 82 -15.19 3.80 -3.96
C GLN A 82 -15.01 3.28 -2.54
N HIS A 83 -13.94 2.53 -2.29
CA HIS A 83 -13.67 1.92 -0.99
C HIS A 83 -12.19 1.56 -0.85
N ILE A 84 -11.82 1.14 0.35
CA ILE A 84 -10.46 0.73 0.69
C ILE A 84 -10.41 -0.80 0.79
N SER A 85 -9.34 -1.40 0.29
CA SER A 85 -8.92 -2.74 0.66
C SER A 85 -7.80 -2.67 1.71
N LEU A 86 -7.92 -3.53 2.72
CA LEU A 86 -6.94 -3.68 3.78
C LEU A 86 -6.38 -5.11 3.74
N ALA A 87 -5.07 -5.24 3.61
CA ALA A 87 -4.39 -6.53 3.59
C ALA A 87 -3.23 -6.58 4.58
N LYS A 88 -2.99 -7.75 5.17
CA LYS A 88 -1.79 -8.06 5.97
C LYS A 88 -0.67 -8.43 5.05
N VAL A 89 0.52 -7.90 5.28
CA VAL A 89 1.76 -8.38 4.68
C VAL A 89 2.39 -9.38 5.64
N LEU A 90 2.48 -10.63 5.21
CA LEU A 90 2.93 -11.76 6.01
C LEU A 90 4.29 -12.26 5.53
N ASP A 91 5.14 -12.67 6.46
CA ASP A 91 6.34 -13.45 6.16
C ASP A 91 6.02 -14.92 5.84
N ALA A 92 7.08 -15.73 5.65
CA ALA A 92 6.94 -17.15 5.35
C ALA A 92 6.36 -17.97 6.51
N ASP A 93 6.54 -17.51 7.74
CA ASP A 93 6.09 -18.15 8.98
C ASP A 93 4.67 -17.70 9.38
N GLY A 94 4.12 -16.71 8.68
CA GLY A 94 2.80 -16.14 8.93
C GLY A 94 2.81 -14.97 9.92
N THR A 95 3.98 -14.45 10.26
CA THR A 95 4.13 -13.24 11.07
C THR A 95 3.64 -12.04 10.29
N ILE A 96 2.85 -11.18 10.93
CA ILE A 96 2.42 -9.91 10.35
C ILE A 96 3.58 -8.93 10.43
N LEU A 97 4.05 -8.48 9.28
CA LEU A 97 5.09 -7.45 9.15
C LEU A 97 4.48 -6.05 9.03
N GLY A 98 3.24 -5.96 8.56
CA GLY A 98 2.56 -4.70 8.36
C GLY A 98 1.27 -4.87 7.57
N PHE A 99 0.72 -3.76 7.11
CA PHE A 99 -0.53 -3.72 6.37
C PHE A 99 -0.44 -2.84 5.13
N GLU A 100 -1.19 -3.23 4.11
CA GLU A 100 -1.43 -2.49 2.87
C GLU A 100 -2.81 -1.86 2.94
N VAL A 101 -2.91 -0.58 2.60
CA VAL A 101 -4.15 0.19 2.49
C VAL A 101 -4.25 0.71 1.06
N CYS A 102 -5.07 0.05 0.24
CA CYS A 102 -5.19 0.32 -1.18
C CYS A 102 -6.56 0.91 -1.54
N PRO A 103 -6.61 1.92 -2.42
CA PRO A 103 -7.88 2.40 -2.96
C PRO A 103 -8.42 1.46 -4.04
N HIS A 104 -9.72 1.23 -4.00
CA HIS A 104 -10.48 0.65 -5.10
C HIS A 104 -11.31 1.74 -5.77
N TYR A 105 -11.29 1.74 -7.10
CA TYR A 105 -11.90 2.75 -7.94
C TYR A 105 -13.16 2.25 -8.63
N SER A 106 -13.91 3.15 -9.27
CA SER A 106 -15.05 2.76 -10.07
C SER A 106 -14.63 1.97 -11.33
N PRO A 107 -15.14 0.74 -11.53
CA PRO A 107 -14.90 -0.01 -12.77
C PRO A 107 -15.41 0.73 -14.02
N THR A 108 -16.38 1.65 -13.87
CA THR A 108 -16.87 2.45 -15.00
C THR A 108 -15.84 3.45 -15.52
N ALA A 109 -14.88 3.85 -14.68
CA ALA A 109 -13.81 4.78 -15.06
C ALA A 109 -12.61 4.04 -15.68
N PHE A 110 -12.22 2.90 -15.09
CA PHE A 110 -10.94 2.24 -15.42
C PHE A 110 -11.07 0.79 -15.92
N GLY A 111 -12.28 0.27 -16.10
CA GLY A 111 -12.53 -1.11 -16.54
C GLY A 111 -12.34 -2.17 -15.46
N THR A 112 -11.69 -1.82 -14.34
CA THR A 112 -11.48 -2.62 -13.13
C THR A 112 -11.55 -1.72 -11.90
N SER A 113 -11.92 -2.27 -10.74
CA SER A 113 -11.85 -1.53 -9.48
C SER A 113 -10.45 -1.52 -8.89
N ASP A 114 -9.70 -2.60 -9.11
CA ASP A 114 -8.35 -2.77 -8.63
C ASP A 114 -7.40 -2.36 -9.76
N VAL A 115 -6.85 -1.15 -9.64
CA VAL A 115 -6.05 -0.52 -10.72
C VAL A 115 -4.55 -0.57 -10.44
N LEU A 116 -4.16 -0.94 -9.22
CA LEU A 116 -2.78 -0.96 -8.77
C LEU A 116 -2.35 -2.41 -8.56
N ASP A 117 -1.10 -2.71 -8.90
CA ASP A 117 -0.43 -3.95 -8.54
C ASP A 117 0.66 -3.61 -7.54
N VAL A 118 0.51 -4.14 -6.33
CA VAL A 118 1.46 -3.96 -5.22
C VAL A 118 2.17 -5.29 -4.99
N SER A 119 3.49 -5.27 -5.07
CA SER A 119 4.31 -6.45 -4.81
C SER A 119 5.46 -6.13 -3.86
N TYR A 120 5.94 -7.18 -3.18
CA TYR A 120 6.87 -7.04 -2.09
C TYR A 120 8.11 -7.90 -2.29
N ARG A 121 9.27 -7.38 -1.90
CA ARG A 121 10.51 -8.14 -1.86
C ARG A 121 11.23 -7.93 -0.53
N ARG A 122 11.42 -9.02 0.19
CA ARG A 122 12.25 -9.02 1.40
C ARG A 122 13.73 -8.90 1.05
N LYS A 123 14.42 -7.94 1.66
CA LYS A 123 15.88 -7.78 1.64
C LYS A 123 16.34 -7.43 3.05
N ASP A 124 16.98 -8.39 3.72
CA ASP A 124 17.52 -8.21 5.07
C ASP A 124 16.46 -7.67 6.06
N ASP A 125 16.70 -6.47 6.59
CA ASP A 125 15.87 -5.69 7.51
C ASP A 125 14.83 -4.81 6.80
N ARG A 126 14.55 -5.06 5.52
CA ARG A 126 13.61 -4.26 4.73
C ARG A 126 12.63 -5.08 3.91
N VAL A 127 11.43 -4.55 3.79
CA VAL A 127 10.44 -4.93 2.79
C VAL A 127 10.43 -3.85 1.73
N VAL A 128 10.95 -4.17 0.54
CA VAL A 128 10.93 -3.27 -0.61
C VAL A 128 9.58 -3.41 -1.31
N ILE A 129 8.87 -2.29 -1.49
CA ILE A 129 7.52 -2.24 -2.03
C ILE A 129 7.57 -1.73 -3.47
N PHE A 130 6.97 -2.45 -4.39
CA PHE A 130 6.82 -2.05 -5.79
C PHE A 130 5.34 -1.79 -6.05
N VAL A 131 5.02 -0.59 -6.51
CA VAL A 131 3.66 -0.20 -6.89
C VAL A 131 3.67 0.08 -8.39
N HIS A 132 2.76 -0.55 -9.12
CA HIS A 132 2.58 -0.37 -10.56
C HIS A 132 1.11 -0.18 -10.89
N LEU A 133 0.80 0.41 -12.04
CA LEU A 133 -0.54 0.28 -12.60
C LEU A 133 -0.72 -1.12 -13.17
N GLN A 134 -1.93 -1.67 -13.05
CA GLN A 134 -2.28 -2.87 -13.79
C GLN A 134 -2.11 -2.61 -15.29
N SER A 135 -1.45 -3.53 -16.00
CA SER A 135 -1.13 -3.33 -17.42
C SER A 135 -2.35 -3.09 -18.31
N GLY A 136 -3.53 -3.60 -17.92
CA GLY A 136 -4.79 -3.30 -18.60
C GLY A 136 -5.20 -1.84 -18.47
N VAL A 137 -5.11 -1.29 -17.26
CA VAL A 137 -5.39 0.12 -16.96
C VAL A 137 -4.35 1.02 -17.62
N GLU A 138 -3.06 0.66 -17.53
CA GLU A 138 -1.98 1.42 -18.16
C GLU A 138 -2.21 1.58 -19.67
N ARG A 139 -2.53 0.49 -20.38
CA ARG A 139 -2.84 0.53 -21.83
C ARG A 139 -4.06 1.40 -22.15
N GLN A 140 -5.09 1.36 -21.30
CA GLN A 140 -6.27 2.21 -21.48
C GLN A 140 -5.92 3.69 -21.34
N LEU A 141 -5.05 4.05 -20.39
CA LEU A 141 -4.69 5.43 -20.09
C LEU A 141 -3.61 6.01 -21.02
N SER A 142 -2.71 5.17 -21.52
CA SER A 142 -1.64 5.59 -22.45
C SER A 142 -2.13 5.83 -23.88
N GLY A 143 -3.36 5.42 -24.19
CA GLY A 143 -3.96 5.61 -25.51
C GLY A 143 -3.38 4.64 -26.54
N ASN A 144 -4.27 4.05 -27.32
CA ASN A 144 -3.92 3.46 -28.60
C ASN A 144 -3.80 4.61 -29.63
#